data_AF-I4EWH9-F1
#
_entry.id   AF-I4EWH9-F1
#
_cell.length_a   1.000
_cell.length_b   1.000
_cell.length_c   1.000
_cell.angle_alpha   90.00
_cell.angle_beta   90.00
_cell.angle_gamma   90.00
#
_symmetry.space_group_name_H-M   'P 1'
#
loop_
_entity.id
_entity.type
_entity.pdbx_description
1 polymer ?
#
loop_
_entity_poly.entity_id
_entity_poly.type
_entity_poly.pdbx_seq_one_letter_code
_entity_poly.pdbx_strand_id
1 'polypeptide(L)'
;MRPARLIGVPLLVCCGLLAACSDDDGSSAGAPSSSTAAPAVCGSVEDLQASLAAFPEVPVTVEGLGTLREALGQVASEVTQVVDDARSQFETQADALTASLSAVQTSVESAVSAPSAASLDAVGTSVRALADTTAGLASDVSSSC
;
A
#
# COMPACT_ATOMS: atom_id res chain seq x y z
N MET A 1 14.90 31.01 0.85
CA MET A 1 13.96 31.16 1.99
C MET A 1 12.55 31.27 1.40
N ARG A 2 11.63 30.46 1.93
CA ARG A 2 10.39 29.97 1.30
C ARG A 2 9.27 31.03 1.23
N PRO A 3 8.49 31.11 0.13
CA PRO A 3 7.20 31.77 0.16
C PRO A 3 6.09 30.85 0.70
N ALA A 4 5.10 31.52 1.28
CA ALA A 4 3.94 31.04 2.00
C ALA A 4 2.91 30.28 1.13
N ARG A 5 2.12 29.41 1.78
CA ARG A 5 0.67 29.62 1.99
C ARG A 5 0.08 28.49 2.82
N LEU A 6 -0.39 28.83 4.02
CA LEU A 6 -1.45 28.09 4.71
C LEU A 6 -2.73 28.21 3.88
N ILE A 7 -3.30 27.08 3.48
CA ILE A 7 -4.73 26.95 3.18
C ILE A 7 -5.21 25.78 4.03
N GLY A 8 -5.80 26.13 5.17
CA GLY A 8 -6.66 25.21 5.90
C GLY A 8 -7.99 25.11 5.16
N VAL A 9 -8.44 23.87 4.95
CA VAL A 9 -9.85 23.56 4.67
C VAL A 9 -10.27 22.54 5.72
N PRO A 10 -11.12 22.91 6.69
CA PRO A 10 -11.79 21.99 7.58
C PRO A 10 -13.08 21.50 6.90
N LEU A 11 -13.31 20.19 6.86
CA LEU A 11 -14.59 19.57 6.51
C LEU A 11 -14.68 18.25 7.30
N LEU A 12 -15.32 18.20 8.48
CA LEU A 12 -16.77 18.05 8.69
C LEU A 12 -17.23 16.64 8.22
N VAL A 13 -17.19 15.64 9.11
CA VAL A 13 -18.29 15.15 9.99
C VAL A 13 -19.21 14.11 9.32
N CYS A 14 -19.27 12.95 9.99
CA CYS A 14 -20.40 12.00 10.17
C CYS A 14 -20.60 10.75 9.27
N CYS A 15 -20.75 9.63 10.03
CA CYS A 15 -21.48 8.37 9.80
C CYS A 15 -20.68 7.21 9.18
N GLY A 16 -20.49 6.05 9.84
CA GLY A 16 -21.08 5.58 11.10
C GLY A 16 -20.51 4.24 11.57
N LEU A 17 -20.78 3.97 12.85
CA LEU A 17 -20.58 2.69 13.54
C LEU A 17 -21.46 1.58 12.96
N LEU A 18 -20.98 0.33 13.07
CA LEU A 18 -21.68 -0.96 13.37
C LEU A 18 -20.59 -2.07 13.29
N ALA A 19 -20.32 -2.98 14.23
CA ALA A 19 -21.05 -3.43 15.43
C ALA A 19 -20.14 -4.25 16.41
N ALA A 20 -20.58 -4.32 17.68
CA ALA A 20 -20.22 -5.23 18.80
C ALA A 20 -18.86 -4.99 19.52
N CYS A 21 -18.76 -4.70 20.83
CA CYS A 21 -19.35 -5.42 21.99
C CYS A 21 -19.57 -4.52 23.26
N SER A 22 -20.75 -4.66 23.89
CA SER A 22 -21.23 -4.60 25.31
C SER A 22 -20.63 -3.73 26.47
N ASP A 23 -21.54 -2.95 27.11
CA ASP A 23 -21.79 -2.55 28.53
C ASP A 23 -20.66 -2.55 29.63
N ASP A 24 -20.39 -1.38 30.26
CA ASP A 24 -20.66 -1.04 31.69
C ASP A 24 -19.96 0.27 32.13
N ASP A 25 -20.60 1.03 33.02
CA ASP A 25 -20.33 2.39 33.51
C ASP A 25 -18.99 2.53 34.29
N GLY A 26 -18.06 3.40 33.88
CA GLY A 26 -16.82 3.56 34.66
C GLY A 26 -15.78 4.54 34.13
N SER A 27 -15.54 5.62 34.88
CA SER A 27 -14.35 6.46 34.76
C SER A 27 -13.08 5.64 34.95
N SER A 28 -12.07 5.81 34.09
CA SER A 28 -10.64 5.94 34.44
C SER A 28 -9.74 5.77 33.23
N ALA A 29 -8.56 6.41 33.32
CA ALA A 29 -7.43 6.22 32.45
C ALA A 29 -7.19 4.74 32.11
N GLY A 30 -7.02 4.45 30.83
CA GLY A 30 -6.59 3.15 30.32
C GLY A 30 -5.82 3.35 29.04
N ALA A 31 -4.50 3.43 29.14
CA ALA A 31 -3.70 2.78 28.12
C ALA A 31 -3.92 1.27 28.30
N PRO A 32 -4.09 0.51 27.20
CA PRO A 32 -3.50 -0.82 27.16
C PRO A 32 -2.71 -0.97 25.86
N SER A 33 -1.39 -1.15 25.98
CA SER A 33 -0.75 -2.46 26.09
C SER A 33 -0.51 -3.08 24.72
N SER A 34 0.68 -2.80 24.20
CA SER A 34 1.65 -3.82 23.78
C SER A 34 1.05 -5.12 23.23
N SER A 35 0.69 -5.10 21.95
CA SER A 35 0.69 -6.24 20.99
C SER A 35 0.40 -5.69 19.59
N THR A 36 1.13 -4.65 19.18
CA THR A 36 0.66 -3.71 18.14
C THR A 36 1.12 -4.06 16.72
N ALA A 37 1.68 -5.24 16.47
CA ALA A 37 2.07 -5.63 15.12
C ALA A 37 0.85 -5.96 14.24
N ALA A 38 -0.17 -6.65 14.76
CA ALA A 38 -1.36 -7.01 13.97
C ALA A 38 -2.18 -5.81 13.46
N PRO A 39 -2.57 -4.80 14.28
CA PRO A 39 -3.40 -3.69 13.80
C PRO A 39 -2.69 -2.74 12.82
N ALA A 40 -1.35 -2.64 12.87
CA ALA A 40 -0.60 -1.81 11.93
C ALA A 40 -0.58 -2.42 10.52
N VAL A 41 -0.39 -3.74 10.42
CA VAL A 41 -0.35 -4.46 9.12
C VAL A 41 -1.69 -4.37 8.39
N CYS A 42 -2.83 -4.45 9.11
CA CYS A 42 -4.15 -4.33 8.48
C CYS A 42 -4.30 -3.00 7.71
N GLY A 43 -3.96 -1.88 8.36
CA GLY A 43 -4.05 -0.55 7.73
C GLY A 43 -3.07 -0.38 6.57
N SER A 44 -1.80 -0.77 6.77
CA SER A 44 -0.77 -0.67 5.74
C SER A 44 -1.11 -1.49 4.48
N VAL A 45 -1.75 -2.65 4.64
CA VAL A 45 -2.18 -3.50 3.51
C VAL A 45 -3.40 -2.93 2.78
N GLU A 46 -4.35 -2.34 3.49
CA GLU A 46 -5.49 -1.63 2.88
C GLU A 46 -5.05 -0.42 2.06
N ASP A 47 -4.13 0.39 2.59
CA ASP A 47 -3.54 1.53 1.87
C ASP A 47 -2.83 1.05 0.60
N LEU A 48 -2.03 -0.02 0.69
CA LEU A 48 -1.33 -0.60 -0.46
C LEU A 48 -2.32 -1.12 -1.52
N GLN A 49 -3.42 -1.75 -1.13
CA GLN A 49 -4.45 -2.19 -2.08
C GLN A 49 -5.12 -1.02 -2.79
N ALA A 50 -5.44 0.06 -2.06
CA ALA A 50 -6.03 1.26 -2.64
C ALA A 50 -5.10 1.88 -3.70
N SER A 51 -3.80 1.97 -3.41
CA SER A 51 -2.80 2.45 -4.35
C SER A 51 -2.64 1.55 -5.58
N LEU A 52 -2.70 0.23 -5.40
CA LEU A 52 -2.66 -0.73 -6.52
C LEU A 52 -3.95 -0.74 -7.36
N ALA A 53 -5.10 -0.45 -6.76
CA ALA A 53 -6.37 -0.31 -7.47
C ALA A 53 -6.42 0.96 -8.34
N ALA A 54 -5.68 2.01 -7.98
CA ALA A 54 -5.52 3.23 -8.78
C ALA A 54 -4.50 3.08 -9.93
N PHE A 55 -3.62 2.08 -9.87
CA PHE A 55 -2.57 1.82 -10.85
C PHE A 55 -3.04 1.51 -12.29
N PRO A 56 -4.08 0.67 -12.54
CA PRO A 56 -4.55 0.37 -13.90
C PRO A 56 -5.19 1.56 -14.63
N GLU A 57 -5.51 2.65 -13.93
CA GLU A 57 -6.02 3.88 -14.54
C GLU A 57 -4.91 4.74 -15.18
N VAL A 58 -3.63 4.44 -14.91
CA VAL A 58 -2.51 5.17 -15.50
C VAL A 58 -2.25 4.63 -16.92
N PRO A 59 -2.43 5.44 -17.98
CA PRO A 59 -2.16 4.99 -19.34
C PRO A 59 -0.68 4.67 -19.50
N VAL A 60 -0.35 3.42 -19.84
CA VAL A 60 1.04 2.95 -20.03
C VAL A 60 1.58 3.42 -21.38
N THR A 61 1.68 4.73 -21.56
CA THR A 61 2.26 5.41 -22.72
C THR A 61 3.65 5.94 -22.39
N VAL A 62 4.39 6.40 -23.40
CA VAL A 62 5.74 6.98 -23.18
C VAL A 62 5.69 8.19 -22.24
N GLU A 63 4.63 9.01 -22.30
CA GLU A 63 4.42 10.10 -21.33
C GLU A 63 3.93 9.59 -19.96
N GLY A 64 3.15 8.50 -19.95
CA GLY A 64 2.68 7.87 -18.71
C GLY A 64 3.76 7.17 -17.90
N LEU A 65 4.90 6.80 -18.49
CA LEU A 65 6.03 6.17 -17.77
C LEU A 65 6.60 7.06 -16.66
N GLY A 66 6.53 8.39 -16.82
CA GLY A 66 6.93 9.33 -15.77
C GLY A 66 6.01 9.23 -14.55
N THR A 67 4.70 9.37 -14.78
CA THR A 67 3.66 9.21 -13.74
C THR A 67 3.68 7.82 -13.12
N LEU A 68 3.94 6.79 -13.91
CA LEU A 68 4.08 5.42 -13.43
C LEU A 68 5.24 5.28 -12.45
N ARG A 69 6.38 5.94 -12.74
CA ARG A 69 7.57 5.92 -11.87
C ARG A 69 7.30 6.64 -10.54
N GLU A 70 6.54 7.72 -10.57
CA GLU A 70 6.09 8.44 -9.36
C GLU A 70 5.14 7.57 -8.52
N ALA A 71 4.12 6.98 -9.14
CA ALA A 71 3.19 6.07 -8.47
C ALA A 71 3.91 4.85 -7.88
N LEU A 72 4.91 4.30 -8.58
CA LEU A 72 5.77 3.23 -8.07
C LEU A 72 6.59 3.65 -6.86
N GLY A 73 7.01 4.91 -6.77
CA GLY A 73 7.70 5.43 -5.60
C GLY A 73 6.79 5.43 -4.36
N GLN A 74 5.51 5.74 -4.55
CA GLN A 74 4.52 5.68 -3.48
C GLN A 74 4.24 4.24 -3.05
N VAL A 75 3.94 3.36 -4.01
CA VAL A 75 3.77 1.91 -3.75
C VAL A 75 5.01 1.32 -3.08
N ALA A 76 6.22 1.70 -3.49
CA ALA A 76 7.44 1.22 -2.84
C ALA A 76 7.54 1.63 -1.36
N SER A 77 7.08 2.84 -1.03
CA SER A 77 7.06 3.33 0.34
C SER A 77 6.03 2.56 1.19
N GLU A 78 4.84 2.33 0.64
CA GLU A 78 3.78 1.54 1.29
C GLU A 78 4.19 0.07 1.46
N VAL A 79 4.80 -0.55 0.44
CA VAL A 79 5.37 -1.90 0.55
C VAL A 79 6.43 -1.96 1.63
N THR A 80 7.31 -0.96 1.72
CA THR A 80 8.33 -0.93 2.79
C THR A 80 7.68 -0.88 4.16
N GLN A 81 6.64 -0.07 4.33
CA GLN A 81 5.88 0.02 5.57
C GLN A 81 5.19 -1.30 5.91
N VAL A 82 4.49 -1.92 4.96
CA VAL A 82 3.88 -3.26 5.12
C VAL A 82 4.94 -4.29 5.50
N VAL A 83 6.10 -4.28 4.85
CA VAL A 83 7.21 -5.18 5.14
C VAL A 83 7.69 -4.98 6.57
N ASP A 84 7.97 -3.75 7.00
CA ASP A 84 8.41 -3.47 8.39
C ASP A 84 7.38 -3.92 9.42
N ASP A 85 6.09 -3.62 9.19
CA ASP A 85 5.00 -3.97 10.09
C ASP A 85 4.77 -5.50 10.12
N ALA A 86 4.86 -6.17 8.96
CA ALA A 86 4.51 -7.57 8.80
C ALA A 86 5.69 -8.52 9.03
N ARG A 87 6.95 -8.07 8.97
CA ARG A 87 8.16 -8.92 8.99
C ARG A 87 8.20 -9.88 10.18
N SER A 88 7.69 -9.45 11.32
CA SER A 88 7.72 -10.25 12.55
C SER A 88 6.79 -11.47 12.52
N GLN A 89 5.75 -11.46 11.66
CA GLN A 89 4.71 -12.49 11.61
C GLN A 89 4.54 -13.13 10.23
N PHE A 90 4.92 -12.41 9.17
CA PHE A 90 4.69 -12.77 7.76
C PHE A 90 5.97 -12.56 6.93
N GLU A 91 7.13 -12.99 7.44
CA GLU A 91 8.44 -12.80 6.79
C GLU A 91 8.45 -13.28 5.32
N THR A 92 7.91 -14.48 5.06
CA THR A 92 7.82 -15.05 3.70
C THR A 92 7.00 -14.16 2.76
N GLN A 93 5.87 -13.64 3.22
CA GLN A 93 5.03 -12.74 2.44
C GLN A 93 5.71 -11.38 2.23
N ALA A 94 6.39 -10.86 3.25
CA ALA A 94 7.14 -9.62 3.17
C ALA A 94 8.32 -9.70 2.16
N ASP A 95 9.03 -10.82 2.14
CA ASP A 95 10.07 -11.10 1.14
C ASP A 95 9.47 -11.22 -0.27
N ALA A 96 8.32 -11.88 -0.41
CA ALA A 96 7.62 -12.00 -1.69
C ALA A 96 7.13 -10.63 -2.22
N LEU A 97 6.63 -9.74 -1.36
CA LEU A 97 6.28 -8.37 -1.73
C LEU A 97 7.51 -7.59 -2.20
N THR A 98 8.61 -7.67 -1.46
CA THR A 98 9.87 -6.98 -1.80
C THR A 98 10.43 -7.45 -3.14
N ALA A 99 10.39 -8.76 -3.39
CA ALA A 99 10.80 -9.35 -4.66
C ALA A 99 9.91 -8.90 -5.82
N SER A 100 8.59 -8.89 -5.62
CA SER A 100 7.61 -8.45 -6.63
C SER A 100 7.79 -6.97 -6.96
N LEU A 101 7.96 -6.11 -5.96
CA LEU A 101 8.24 -4.70 -6.15
C LEU A 101 9.54 -4.48 -6.95
N SER A 102 10.60 -5.22 -6.64
CA SER A 102 11.88 -5.14 -7.35
C SER A 102 11.75 -5.56 -8.82
N ALA A 103 10.93 -6.57 -9.11
CA ALA A 103 10.63 -6.99 -10.47
C ALA A 103 9.86 -5.91 -11.26
N VAL A 104 8.91 -5.23 -10.61
CA VAL A 104 8.20 -4.10 -11.22
C VAL A 104 9.17 -2.95 -11.52
N GLN A 105 10.02 -2.55 -10.57
CA GLN A 105 11.01 -1.48 -10.78
C GLN A 105 11.94 -1.80 -11.94
N THR A 106 12.46 -3.03 -12.00
CA THR A 106 13.34 -3.49 -13.10
C THR A 106 12.62 -3.45 -14.45
N SER A 107 11.35 -3.86 -14.48
CA SER A 107 10.52 -3.82 -15.69
C SER A 107 10.29 -2.39 -16.17
N VAL A 108 10.02 -1.46 -15.24
CA VAL A 108 9.84 -0.04 -15.54
C VAL A 108 11.13 0.61 -16.02
N GLU A 109 12.26 0.34 -15.38
CA GLU A 109 13.56 0.85 -15.86
C GLU A 109 13.90 0.35 -17.27
N SER A 110 13.58 -0.91 -17.56
CA SER A 110 13.71 -1.48 -18.91
C SER A 110 12.79 -0.80 -19.91
N ALA A 111 11.52 -0.54 -19.53
CA ALA A 111 10.57 0.16 -20.38
C ALA A 111 10.94 1.64 -20.62
N VAL A 112 11.55 2.31 -19.63
CA VAL A 112 12.08 3.68 -19.79
C VAL A 112 13.31 3.69 -20.71
N SER A 113 14.22 2.73 -20.53
CA SER A 113 15.46 2.67 -21.33
C SER A 113 15.21 2.22 -22.78
N ALA A 114 14.25 1.32 -22.97
CA ALA A 114 13.88 0.75 -24.27
C ALA A 114 12.34 0.62 -24.36
N PRO A 115 11.62 1.71 -24.65
CA PRO A 115 10.17 1.68 -24.74
C PRO A 115 9.71 0.85 -25.94
N SER A 116 8.99 -0.24 -25.66
CA SER A 116 8.39 -1.11 -26.65
C SER A 116 7.10 -1.74 -26.09
N ALA A 117 6.22 -2.22 -26.96
CA ALA A 117 5.01 -2.92 -26.53
C ALA A 117 5.31 -4.10 -25.60
N ALA A 118 6.39 -4.84 -25.85
CA ALA A 118 6.83 -5.94 -25.00
C ALA A 118 7.31 -5.46 -23.61
N SER A 119 8.02 -4.34 -23.56
CA SER A 119 8.47 -3.74 -22.29
C SER A 119 7.29 -3.27 -21.43
N LEU A 120 6.28 -2.66 -22.07
CA LEU A 120 5.07 -2.19 -21.40
C LEU A 120 4.19 -3.36 -20.91
N ASP A 121 4.10 -4.43 -21.70
CA ASP A 121 3.39 -5.66 -21.30
C ASP A 121 4.07 -6.36 -20.10
N ALA A 122 5.41 -6.39 -20.09
CA ALA A 122 6.19 -6.91 -18.96
C ALA A 122 5.94 -6.10 -17.67
N VAL A 123 5.87 -4.77 -17.77
CA VAL A 123 5.49 -3.90 -16.64
C VAL A 123 4.09 -4.25 -16.13
N GLY A 124 3.11 -4.36 -17.02
CA GLY A 124 1.74 -4.72 -16.64
C GLY A 124 1.64 -6.10 -15.97
N THR A 125 2.41 -7.07 -16.44
CA THR A 125 2.50 -8.41 -15.84
C THR A 125 3.12 -8.36 -14.44
N SER A 126 4.22 -7.64 -14.27
CA SER A 126 4.87 -7.47 -12.97
C SER A 126 3.97 -6.76 -11.96
N VAL A 127 3.23 -5.72 -12.38
CA VAL A 127 2.29 -5.00 -11.50
C VAL A 127 1.14 -5.92 -11.06
N ARG A 128 0.59 -6.74 -11.96
CA ARG A 128 -0.41 -7.75 -11.59
C ARG A 128 0.13 -8.75 -10.58
N ALA A 129 1.34 -9.27 -10.79
CA ALA A 129 1.96 -10.18 -9.84
C ALA A 129 2.17 -9.55 -8.45
N LEU A 130 2.54 -8.26 -8.38
CA LEU A 130 2.59 -7.51 -7.13
C LEU A 130 1.20 -7.42 -6.48
N ALA A 131 0.17 -7.08 -7.25
CA ALA A 131 -1.20 -7.00 -6.75
C ALA A 131 -1.73 -8.35 -6.22
N ASP A 132 -1.47 -9.44 -6.92
CA ASP A 132 -1.82 -10.80 -6.48
C ASP A 132 -1.08 -11.17 -5.17
N THR A 133 0.19 -10.80 -5.05
CA THR A 133 0.99 -11.02 -3.84
C THR A 133 0.43 -10.23 -2.65
N THR A 134 0.09 -8.96 -2.87
CA THR A 134 -0.55 -8.11 -1.84
C THR A 134 -1.92 -8.65 -1.45
N ALA A 135 -2.73 -9.12 -2.40
CA ALA A 135 -4.03 -9.72 -2.12
C ALA A 135 -3.90 -11.02 -1.30
N GLY A 136 -2.88 -11.83 -1.60
CA GLY A 136 -2.53 -13.01 -0.80
C GLY A 136 -2.19 -12.65 0.64
N LEU A 137 -1.28 -11.69 0.83
CA LEU A 137 -0.93 -11.18 2.17
C LEU A 137 -2.16 -10.64 2.89
N ALA A 138 -3.01 -9.86 2.21
CA ALA A 138 -4.23 -9.32 2.81
C ALA A 138 -5.20 -10.41 3.25
N SER A 139 -5.34 -11.47 2.46
CA SER A 139 -6.17 -12.61 2.84
C SER A 139 -5.62 -13.30 4.09
N ASP A 140 -4.30 -13.51 4.18
CA ASP A 140 -3.65 -14.09 5.36
C ASP A 140 -3.83 -13.18 6.59
N VAL A 141 -3.60 -11.88 6.41
CA VAL A 141 -3.68 -10.86 7.47
C VAL A 141 -5.12 -10.67 7.95
N SER A 142 -6.12 -10.71 7.06
CA SER A 142 -7.54 -10.55 7.38
C SER A 142 -8.13 -11.61 8.30
N SER A 143 -7.43 -12.75 8.48
CA SER A 143 -7.81 -13.76 9.47
C SER A 143 -7.27 -13.45 10.88
N SER A 144 -6.35 -12.49 10.97
CA SER A 144 -5.68 -12.02 12.19
C SER A 144 -6.02 -10.56 12.54
N CYS A 145 -6.59 -9.82 11.58
CA CYS A 145 -7.52 -8.73 11.79
C CYS A 145 -8.94 -9.31 12.01
#